data_AF-A0A5C3EYB5-F1
#
_entry.id   AF-A0A5C3EYB5-F1
#
_cell.length_a   1.000
_cell.length_b   1.000
_cell.length_c   1.000
_cell.angle_alpha   90.00
_cell.angle_beta   90.00
_cell.angle_gamma   90.00
#
_symmetry.space_group_name_H-M   'P 1'
#
loop_
_entity.id
_entity.type
_entity.pdbx_description
1 polymer ?
#
loop_
_entity_poly.entity_id
_entity_poly.type
_entity_poly.pdbx_seq_one_letter_code
_entity_poly.pdbx_strand_id
1 'polypeptide(L)'
;MSVEAKFQKAVQIVGSLPKDGPVQPTQDDQLKFYGLFKQANNGDVTTSRPGMFDLQGKYKWDAWKSNEGKSKEQAQQEYVDALLAILEKHKDAGDSAKHIEEINSA
;
A
#
# COMPACT_ATOMS: atom_id res chain seq x y z
N MET A 1 3.54 -19.33 -3.42
CA MET A 1 4.40 -18.19 -3.06
C MET A 1 3.91 -17.58 -1.76
N SER A 2 4.78 -16.93 -0.97
CA SER A 2 4.38 -16.36 0.33
C SER A 2 3.77 -14.97 0.16
N VAL A 3 2.87 -14.60 1.07
CA VAL A 3 2.27 -13.25 1.10
C VAL A 3 3.34 -12.17 1.26
N GLU A 4 4.38 -12.44 2.04
CA GLU A 4 5.55 -11.56 2.21
C GLU A 4 6.24 -11.26 0.88
N ALA A 5 6.52 -12.27 0.05
CA ALA A 5 7.21 -12.07 -1.22
C ALA A 5 6.39 -11.20 -2.17
N LYS A 6 5.08 -11.46 -2.25
CA LYS A 6 4.12 -10.63 -2.99
C LYS A 6 4.08 -9.20 -2.47
N PHE A 7 4.06 -9.03 -1.16
CA PHE A 7 4.06 -7.72 -0.51
C PHE A 7 5.33 -6.92 -0.83
N GLN A 8 6.51 -7.53 -0.71
CA GLN A 8 7.77 -6.87 -1.07
C GLN A 8 7.79 -6.45 -2.54
N LYS A 9 7.28 -7.31 -3.44
CA LYS A 9 7.13 -6.97 -4.86
C LYS A 9 6.14 -5.81 -5.07
N ALA A 10 5.00 -5.84 -4.41
CA ALA A 10 3.99 -4.79 -4.47
C ALA A 10 4.53 -3.43 -3.98
N VAL A 11 5.29 -3.41 -2.89
CA VAL A 11 5.94 -2.19 -2.35
C VAL A 11 6.93 -1.61 -3.36
N GLN A 12 7.74 -2.46 -4.03
CA GLN A 12 8.65 -2.02 -5.08
C GLN A 12 7.90 -1.36 -6.24
N ILE A 13 6.80 -1.99 -6.69
CA ILE A 13 5.99 -1.49 -7.81
C ILE A 13 5.38 -0.13 -7.46
N VAL A 14 4.72 -0.01 -6.30
CA VAL A 14 4.14 1.27 -5.83
C VAL A 14 5.20 2.38 -5.76
N GLY A 15 6.42 2.05 -5.32
CA GLY A 15 7.53 3.00 -5.29
C GLY A 15 8.09 3.39 -6.66
N SER A 16 7.89 2.56 -7.69
CA SER A 16 8.33 2.81 -9.06
C SER A 16 7.28 3.46 -9.97
N LEU A 17 6.01 3.53 -9.54
CA LEU A 17 4.95 4.10 -10.36
C LEU A 17 5.25 5.59 -10.66
N PRO A 18 5.24 6.00 -11.94
CA PRO A 18 5.48 7.39 -12.29
C PRO A 18 4.31 8.28 -11.83
N LYS A 19 4.63 9.46 -11.28
CA LYS A 19 3.64 10.42 -10.77
C LYS A 19 2.62 10.84 -11.83
N ASP A 20 3.07 11.00 -13.07
CA ASP A 20 2.25 11.39 -14.22
C ASP A 20 1.97 10.19 -15.14
N GLY A 21 1.96 8.98 -14.56
CA GLY A 21 1.76 7.72 -15.27
C GLY A 21 0.30 7.43 -15.65
N PRO A 22 0.08 6.35 -16.42
CA PRO A 22 -1.26 5.85 -16.73
C PRO A 22 -1.98 5.23 -15.52
N VAL A 23 -1.22 4.83 -14.50
CA VAL A 23 -1.74 4.32 -13.22
C VAL A 23 -1.31 5.27 -12.12
N GLN A 24 -2.28 5.98 -11.55
CA GLN A 24 -2.04 6.93 -10.47
C GLN A 24 -2.91 6.57 -9.26
N PRO A 25 -2.31 6.08 -8.16
CA PRO A 25 -3.02 5.92 -6.91
C PRO A 25 -3.56 7.27 -6.45
N THR A 26 -4.83 7.31 -6.07
CA THR A 26 -5.45 8.50 -5.48
C THR A 26 -4.79 8.84 -4.14
N GLN A 27 -5.03 10.03 -3.60
CA GLN A 27 -4.53 10.39 -2.28
C GLN A 27 -4.99 9.40 -1.18
N ASP A 28 -6.23 8.91 -1.28
CA ASP A 28 -6.77 7.90 -0.37
C ASP A 28 -6.08 6.54 -0.54
N ASP A 29 -5.77 6.14 -1.77
CA ASP A 29 -4.99 4.93 -2.03
C ASP A 29 -3.58 5.05 -1.43
N GLN A 30 -2.92 6.21 -1.58
CA GLN A 30 -1.59 6.46 -1.00
C GLN A 30 -1.63 6.37 0.52
N LEU A 31 -2.66 6.93 1.17
CA LEU A 31 -2.85 6.81 2.62
C LEU A 31 -3.13 5.36 3.03
N LYS A 32 -3.95 4.63 2.28
CA LYS A 32 -4.22 3.21 2.51
C LYS A 32 -2.93 2.38 2.43
N PHE A 33 -2.14 2.55 1.37
CA PHE A 33 -0.85 1.89 1.23
C PHE A 33 0.10 2.25 2.37
N TYR A 34 0.16 3.52 2.78
CA TYR A 34 0.96 3.92 3.93
C TYR A 34 0.53 3.20 5.21
N GLY A 35 -0.77 3.20 5.54
CA GLY A 35 -1.30 2.56 6.74
C GLY A 35 -1.01 1.06 6.80
N LEU A 36 -1.29 0.35 5.70
CA LEU A 36 -1.03 -1.09 5.57
C LEU A 36 0.47 -1.40 5.61
N PHE A 37 1.31 -0.60 4.94
CA PHE A 37 2.76 -0.77 4.97
C PHE A 37 3.32 -0.60 6.40
N LYS A 38 2.83 0.41 7.13
CA LYS A 38 3.22 0.63 8.53
C LYS A 38 2.79 -0.53 9.42
N GLN A 39 1.55 -1.01 9.28
CA GLN A 39 1.05 -2.14 10.05
C GLN A 39 1.83 -3.44 9.73
N ALA A 40 2.09 -3.72 8.45
CA ALA A 40 2.85 -4.89 8.02
C ALA A 40 4.27 -4.94 8.59
N ASN A 41 4.96 -3.80 8.63
CA ASN A 41 6.36 -3.74 9.06
C ASN A 41 6.50 -3.51 10.58
N ASN A 42 5.72 -2.59 11.14
CA ASN A 42 5.86 -2.11 12.50
C ASN A 42 4.81 -2.67 13.47
N GLY A 43 3.74 -3.29 12.98
CA GLY A 43 2.58 -3.65 13.80
C GLY A 43 1.81 -2.41 14.24
N ASP A 44 1.12 -2.52 15.37
CA ASP A 44 0.25 -1.47 15.92
C ASP A 44 1.01 -0.17 16.18
N VAL A 45 0.33 0.96 15.96
CA VAL A 45 0.90 2.29 16.18
C VAL A 45 1.07 2.58 17.67
N THR A 46 2.29 2.95 18.06
CA THR A 46 2.66 3.25 19.44
C THR A 46 3.02 4.71 19.68
N THR A 47 3.07 5.52 18.62
CA THR A 47 3.40 6.95 18.71
C THR A 47 2.16 7.79 18.95
N SER A 48 2.34 8.95 19.58
CA SER A 48 1.28 9.95 19.71
C SER A 48 0.88 10.50 18.35
N ARG A 49 -0.41 10.80 18.22
CA ARG A 49 -0.96 11.45 17.03
C ARG A 49 -0.37 12.85 16.83
N PRO A 50 0.08 13.21 15.61
CA PRO A 50 0.62 14.54 15.33
C PRO A 50 -0.35 15.69 15.64
N GLY A 51 0.22 16.86 15.95
CA GLY A 51 -0.53 18.07 16.32
C GLY A 51 -1.27 18.72 15.16
N MET A 52 -2.16 19.68 15.46
CA MET A 52 -3.07 20.31 14.48
C MET A 52 -2.37 20.95 13.27
N PHE A 53 -1.13 21.41 13.43
CA PHE A 53 -0.36 22.05 12.37
C PHE A 53 0.32 21.06 11.40
N ASP A 54 0.41 19.77 11.75
CA ASP A 54 0.94 18.72 10.88
C ASP A 54 -0.19 17.87 10.30
N LEU A 55 -0.93 18.45 9.34
CA LEU A 55 -2.06 17.78 8.71
C LEU A 55 -1.64 16.51 7.95
N GLN A 56 -0.48 16.53 7.28
CA GLN A 56 -0.01 15.37 6.52
C GLN A 56 0.38 14.21 7.45
N GLY A 57 1.15 14.50 8.51
CA GLY A 57 1.49 13.52 9.53
C GLY A 57 0.25 12.97 10.23
N LYS A 58 -0.74 13.82 10.51
CA LYS A 58 -2.03 13.42 11.08
C LYS A 58 -2.77 12.42 10.19
N TYR A 59 -2.89 12.67 8.88
CA TYR A 59 -3.54 11.72 7.96
C TYR A 59 -2.79 10.39 7.85
N LYS A 60 -1.45 10.44 7.78
CA LYS A 60 -0.61 9.24 7.79
C LYS A 60 -0.80 8.44 9.08
N TRP A 61 -0.78 9.10 10.23
CA TRP A 61 -0.99 8.48 11.52
C TRP A 61 -2.39 7.88 11.62
N ASP A 62 -3.42 8.59 11.18
CA ASP A 62 -4.81 8.10 11.18
C ASP A 62 -4.97 6.86 10.30
N ALA A 63 -4.32 6.84 9.12
CA ALA A 63 -4.31 5.69 8.24
C ALA A 63 -3.56 4.49 8.82
N TRP A 64 -2.49 4.70 9.59
CA TRP A 64 -1.84 3.60 10.32
C TRP A 64 -2.71 3.12 11.49
N LYS A 65 -3.27 4.04 12.28
CA LYS A 65 -4.12 3.73 13.44
C LYS A 65 -5.36 2.93 13.04
N SER A 66 -5.97 3.21 11.89
CA SER A 66 -7.16 2.46 11.42
C SER A 66 -6.89 0.98 11.12
N ASN A 67 -5.62 0.57 11.03
CA ASN A 67 -5.19 -0.81 10.81
C ASN A 67 -4.73 -1.53 12.09
N GLU A 68 -4.83 -0.88 13.25
CA GLU A 68 -4.46 -1.48 14.54
C GLU A 68 -5.22 -2.79 14.82
N GLY A 69 -4.53 -3.77 15.38
CA GLY A 69 -5.03 -5.11 15.66
C GLY A 69 -4.95 -6.08 14.48
N LYS A 70 -4.66 -5.60 13.25
CA LYS A 70 -4.38 -6.51 12.12
C LYS A 70 -3.03 -7.19 12.30
N SER A 71 -2.96 -8.49 11.98
CA SER A 71 -1.67 -9.18 11.91
C SER A 71 -0.82 -8.62 10.76
N LYS A 72 0.49 -8.87 10.81
CA LYS A 72 1.40 -8.49 9.73
C LYS A 72 0.97 -9.11 8.40
N GLU A 73 0.66 -10.40 8.41
CA GLU A 73 0.23 -11.15 7.23
C GLU A 73 -1.08 -10.60 6.64
N GLN A 74 -2.04 -10.21 7.49
CA GLN A 74 -3.29 -9.56 7.04
C GLN A 74 -3.01 -8.22 6.37
N ALA A 75 -2.17 -7.37 6.98
CA ALA A 75 -1.82 -6.08 6.41
C ALA A 75 -1.07 -6.20 5.08
N GLN A 76 -0.19 -7.21 4.95
CA GLN A 76 0.51 -7.51 3.71
C GLN A 76 -0.45 -7.98 2.62
N GLN A 77 -1.36 -8.90 2.95
CA GLN A 77 -2.36 -9.40 2.01
C GLN A 77 -3.25 -8.25 1.50
N GLU A 78 -3.77 -7.42 2.40
CA GLU A 78 -4.61 -6.28 2.03
C GLU A 78 -3.85 -5.23 1.19
N TYR A 79 -2.54 -5.07 1.40
CA TYR A 79 -1.71 -4.19 0.57
C TYR A 79 -1.61 -4.74 -0.86
N VAL A 80 -1.32 -6.04 -0.99
CA VAL A 80 -1.23 -6.73 -2.29
C VAL A 80 -2.58 -6.64 -3.02
N ASP A 81 -3.68 -6.96 -2.34
CA ASP A 81 -5.02 -6.94 -2.91
C ASP A 81 -5.41 -5.53 -3.37
N ALA A 82 -5.07 -4.49 -2.59
CA ALA A 82 -5.33 -3.11 -2.97
C ALA A 82 -4.58 -2.72 -4.25
N LEU A 83 -3.30 -3.11 -4.38
CA LEU A 83 -2.52 -2.83 -5.59
C LEU A 83 -3.05 -3.59 -6.80
N LEU A 84 -3.33 -4.90 -6.65
CA LEU A 84 -3.91 -5.70 -7.72
C LEU A 84 -5.23 -5.11 -8.20
N ALA A 85 -6.11 -4.67 -7.30
CA ALA A 85 -7.37 -4.04 -7.67
C ALA A 85 -7.19 -2.74 -8.48
N ILE A 86 -6.14 -1.95 -8.20
CA ILE A 86 -5.80 -0.76 -8.99
C ILE A 86 -5.26 -1.19 -10.36
N LEU A 87 -4.30 -2.10 -10.41
CA LEU A 87 -3.69 -2.56 -11.66
C LEU A 87 -4.72 -3.23 -12.58
N GLU A 88 -5.66 -4.02 -12.05
CA GLU A 88 -6.71 -4.67 -12.82
C GLU A 88 -7.68 -3.67 -13.47
N LYS A 89 -8.02 -2.58 -12.76
CA LYS A 89 -8.83 -1.49 -13.34
C LYS A 89 -8.13 -0.79 -14.49
N HIS A 90 -6.79 -0.83 -14.51
CA HIS A 90 -5.94 -0.22 -15.52
C HIS A 90 -5.15 -1.27 -16.32
N LYS A 91 -5.66 -2.50 -16.44
CA LYS A 91 -4.89 -3.64 -16.99
C LYS A 91 -4.34 -3.39 -18.40
N ASP A 92 -5.06 -2.61 -19.20
CA ASP A 92 -4.73 -2.29 -20.60
C ASP A 92 -3.83 -1.06 -20.72
N ALA A 93 -3.40 -0.46 -19.60
CA ALA A 93 -2.63 0.77 -19.55
C ALA A 93 -1.23 0.55 -18.95
N GLY A 94 -0.20 1.02 -19.66
CA GLY A 94 1.19 0.93 -19.24
C GLY A 94 1.65 -0.52 -19.00
N ASP A 95 2.37 -0.73 -17.91
CA ASP A 95 2.91 -2.04 -17.51
C ASP A 95 2.00 -2.81 -16.53
N SER A 96 0.72 -2.43 -16.40
CA SER A 96 -0.17 -2.99 -15.37
C SER A 96 -0.31 -4.51 -15.43
N ALA A 97 -0.54 -5.08 -16.61
CA ALA A 97 -0.61 -6.52 -16.80
C ALA A 97 0.68 -7.24 -16.37
N LYS A 98 1.83 -6.67 -16.74
CA LYS A 98 3.14 -7.19 -16.34
C LYS A 98 3.32 -7.15 -14.82
N HIS A 99 2.94 -6.05 -14.18
CA HIS A 99 3.04 -5.92 -12.73
C HIS A 99 2.11 -6.91 -11.99
N ILE A 100 0.92 -7.19 -12.52
CA ILE A 100 0.01 -8.22 -11.98
C ILE A 100 0.69 -9.60 -12.04
N GLU A 101 1.30 -9.95 -13.17
CA GLU A 101 2.03 -11.22 -13.32
C GLU A 101 3.24 -11.31 -12.38
N GLU A 102 4.02 -10.23 -12.25
CA GLU A 102 5.16 -10.14 -11.33
C GLU A 102 4.74 -10.34 -9.86
N ILE A 103 3.63 -9.72 -9.44
CA ILE A 103 3.08 -9.90 -8.08
C ILE A 103 2.57 -11.33 -7.88
N ASN A 104 1.91 -11.91 -8.88
CA ASN A 104 1.35 -13.26 -8.74
C ASN A 104 2.41 -14.36 -8.73
N SER A 105 3.55 -14.11 -9.39
CA SER A 105 4.68 -15.03 -9.51
C SER A 105 5.73 -14.87 -8.42
N ALA A 106 5.70 -13.76 -7.67
CA ALA A 106 6.50 -13.55 -6.46
C ALA A 106 5.95 -14.37 -5.30
#